data_AF-A0A0Q2Z012-F1
#
_entry.id   AF-A0A0Q2Z012-F1
#
_cell.length_a   1.000
_cell.length_b   1.000
_cell.length_c   1.000
_cell.angle_alpha   90.00
_cell.angle_beta   90.00
_cell.angle_gamma   90.00
#
_symmetry.space_group_name_H-M   'P 1'
#
loop_
_entity.id
_entity.type
_entity.pdbx_description
1 polymer ?
#
loop_
_entity_poly.entity_id
_entity_poly.type
_entity_poly.pdbx_seq_one_letter_code
_entity_poly.pdbx_strand_id
1 'polypeptide(L)'
;MEPAKSIIATCGGFEAVSEVTGRAVSSVRKWTFSKEKRGTGGFIPPECAALLLAASPARGWGLSPADFYPESVIDALREAG
;
A
#
# COMPACT_ATOMS: atom_id res chain seq x y z
N MET A 1 0.58 11.87 4.68
CA MET A 1 -0.07 10.66 5.22
C MET A 1 0.50 9.46 4.46
N GLU A 2 0.99 8.42 5.13
CA GLU A 2 1.60 7.26 4.46
C GLU A 2 0.50 6.29 3.99
N PRO A 3 0.29 6.10 2.67
CA PRO A 3 -0.87 5.34 2.16
C PRO A 3 -0.88 3.87 2.61
N ALA A 4 0.30 3.25 2.80
CA ALA A 4 0.39 1.84 3.16
C ALA A 4 -0.37 1.49 4.45
N LYS A 5 -0.33 2.34 5.48
CA LYS A 5 -1.02 2.04 6.76
C LYS A 5 -2.55 2.00 6.56
N SER A 6 -3.10 2.99 5.87
CA SER A 6 -4.54 3.09 5.61
C SER A 6 -5.03 1.98 4.69
N ILE A 7 -4.26 1.64 3.64
CA ILE A 7 -4.62 0.56 2.72
C ILE A 7 -4.57 -0.78 3.45
N ILE A 8 -3.51 -1.06 4.23
CA ILE A 8 -3.42 -2.31 5.01
C ILE A 8 -4.60 -2.44 5.98
N ALA A 9 -4.99 -1.34 6.64
CA ALA A 9 -6.17 -1.34 7.51
C ALA A 9 -7.46 -1.63 6.73
N THR A 10 -7.64 -1.00 5.57
CA THR A 10 -8.80 -1.21 4.68
C THR A 10 -8.88 -2.66 4.19
N CYS A 11 -7.74 -3.29 3.92
CA CYS A 11 -7.65 -4.69 3.54
C CYS A 11 -7.91 -5.69 4.70
N GLY A 12 -8.19 -5.21 5.92
CA GLY A 12 -8.39 -6.09 7.08
C GLY A 12 -7.10 -6.50 7.80
N GLY A 13 -5.99 -5.80 7.57
CA GLY A 13 -4.74 -5.94 8.31
C GLY A 13 -3.62 -6.66 7.56
N PHE A 14 -2.48 -6.83 8.25
CA PHE A 14 -1.24 -7.33 7.65
C PHE A 14 -1.35 -8.77 7.11
N GLU A 15 -2.14 -9.64 7.76
CA GLU A 15 -2.29 -11.04 7.35
C GLU A 15 -3.11 -11.18 6.07
N ALA A 16 -4.22 -10.43 5.95
CA ALA A 16 -5.04 -10.41 4.74
C ALA A 16 -4.25 -9.90 3.52
N VAL A 17 -3.41 -8.88 3.73
CA VAL A 17 -2.51 -8.36 2.69
C VAL A 17 -1.40 -9.37 2.36
N SER A 18 -0.84 -10.03 3.37
CA SER A 18 0.16 -11.09 3.19
C SER A 18 -0.37 -12.25 2.35
N GLU A 19 -1.60 -12.70 2.63
CA GLU A 19 -2.28 -13.77 1.90
C GLU A 19 -2.47 -13.42 0.42
N VAL A 20 -2.97 -12.23 0.12
CA VAL A 20 -3.22 -11.80 -1.28
C VAL A 20 -1.92 -11.58 -2.06
N THR A 21 -0.90 -11.01 -1.41
CA THR A 21 0.34 -10.62 -2.09
C THR A 21 1.39 -11.73 -2.12
N GLY A 22 1.19 -12.82 -1.35
CA GLY A 22 2.20 -13.86 -1.14
C GLY A 22 3.46 -13.37 -0.42
N ARG A 23 3.46 -12.14 0.11
CA ARG A 23 4.58 -11.56 0.84
C ARG A 23 4.51 -11.98 2.30
N ALA A 24 5.65 -12.19 2.94
CA ALA A 24 5.68 -12.42 4.39
C ALA A 24 5.10 -11.20 5.15
N VAL A 25 4.33 -11.45 6.21
CA VAL A 25 3.75 -10.41 7.10
C VAL A 25 4.80 -9.38 7.55
N SER A 26 6.03 -9.83 7.84
CA SER A 26 7.14 -8.95 8.22
C SER A 26 7.57 -8.00 7.11
N SER A 27 7.43 -8.40 5.84
CA SER A 27 7.66 -7.55 4.67
C SER A 27 6.54 -6.52 4.53
N VAL A 28 5.28 -6.94 4.64
CA VAL A 28 4.11 -6.05 4.60
C VAL A 28 4.22 -4.97 5.69
N ARG A 29 4.66 -5.36 6.90
CA ARG A 29 4.87 -4.40 8.00
C ARG A 29 5.91 -3.34 7.66
N LYS A 30 6.98 -3.69 6.94
CA LYS A 30 8.04 -2.75 6.54
C LYS A 30 7.57 -1.72 5.52
N TRP A 31 6.46 -1.94 4.80
CA TRP A 31 5.89 -0.92 3.92
C TRP A 31 5.42 0.31 4.68
N THR A 32 5.15 0.15 5.98
CA THR A 32 4.75 1.25 6.87
C THR A 32 5.93 2.01 7.47
N PHE A 33 7.16 1.62 7.14
CA PHE A 33 8.38 2.22 7.67
C PHE A 33 8.97 3.22 6.67
N SER A 34 9.70 4.21 7.19
CA SER A 34 10.48 5.15 6.39
C SER A 34 11.61 4.44 5.64
N LYS A 35 12.11 5.06 4.57
CA LYS A 35 13.24 4.53 3.79
C LYS A 35 14.52 4.37 4.62
N GLU A 36 14.76 5.27 5.57
CA GLU A 36 15.90 5.19 6.52
C GLU A 36 15.87 3.92 7.38
N LYS A 37 14.67 3.41 7.69
CA LYS A 37 14.46 2.16 8.45
C LYS A 37 14.37 0.93 7.53
N ARG A 38 14.88 1.03 6.30
CA ARG A 38 14.76 0.02 5.24
C ARG A 38 13.31 -0.34 4.89
N GLY A 39 12.40 0.62 5.02
CA GLY A 39 11.02 0.53 4.54
C GLY A 39 10.85 1.10 3.14
N THR A 40 9.60 1.16 2.68
CA THR A 40 9.26 1.73 1.36
C THR A 40 8.97 3.23 1.41
N GLY A 41 8.97 3.83 2.60
CA GLY A 41 8.55 5.21 2.80
C GLY A 41 7.02 5.37 2.84
N GLY A 42 6.31 4.34 3.30
CA GLY A 42 4.85 4.39 3.40
C GLY A 42 4.11 3.97 2.14
N PHE A 43 4.80 3.40 1.14
CA PHE A 43 4.22 3.00 -0.14
C PHE A 43 4.08 1.49 -0.27
N ILE A 44 2.99 1.03 -0.88
CA ILE A 44 2.86 -0.38 -1.26
C ILE A 44 3.59 -0.58 -2.60
N PRO A 45 4.43 -1.63 -2.74
CA PRO A 45 5.08 -1.93 -4.02
C PRO A 45 4.07 -2.07 -5.16
N PRO A 46 4.35 -1.58 -6.37
CA PRO A 46 3.38 -1.54 -7.48
C PRO A 46 2.78 -2.90 -7.83
N GLU A 47 3.59 -3.97 -7.80
CA GLU A 47 3.13 -5.32 -8.06
C GLU A 47 2.15 -5.83 -6.99
N CYS A 48 2.36 -5.41 -5.74
CA CYS A 48 1.47 -5.74 -4.62
C CYS A 48 0.18 -4.91 -4.69
N ALA A 49 0.27 -3.65 -5.08
CA ALA A 49 -0.89 -2.79 -5.28
C ALA A 49 -1.85 -3.36 -6.34
N ALA A 50 -1.32 -3.84 -7.47
CA ALA A 50 -2.11 -4.49 -8.51
C ALA A 50 -2.87 -5.73 -8.00
N LEU A 51 -2.22 -6.58 -7.19
CA LEU A 51 -2.85 -7.76 -6.59
C LEU A 51 -3.97 -7.38 -5.60
N LEU A 52 -3.75 -6.36 -4.77
CA LEU A 52 -4.76 -5.89 -3.82
C LEU A 52 -5.98 -5.28 -4.54
N LEU A 53 -5.74 -4.50 -5.61
CA LEU A 53 -6.81 -3.96 -6.45
C LEU A 53 -7.62 -5.07 -7.11
N ALA A 54 -6.95 -6.10 -7.64
CA ALA A 54 -7.63 -7.26 -8.25
C ALA A 54 -8.46 -8.06 -7.24
N ALA A 55 -8.00 -8.19 -5.99
CA ALA A 55 -8.71 -8.89 -4.93
C ALA A 55 -9.84 -8.07 -4.28
N SER A 56 -9.80 -6.74 -4.43
CA SER A 56 -10.70 -5.80 -3.75
C SER A 56 -12.20 -6.09 -3.96
N PRO A 57 -12.71 -6.37 -5.18
CA PRO A 57 -14.14 -6.63 -5.37
C PRO A 57 -14.62 -7.91 -4.67
N ALA A 58 -13.81 -8.97 -4.72
CA ALA A 58 -14.14 -10.25 -4.10
C ALA A 58 -14.11 -10.21 -2.57
N ARG A 59 -13.31 -9.30 -1.99
CA ARG A 59 -13.14 -9.14 -0.55
C ARG A 59 -13.94 -7.97 0.04
N GLY A 60 -14.60 -7.17 -0.79
CA GLY A 60 -15.39 -6.02 -0.36
C GLY A 60 -14.55 -4.87 0.21
N TRP A 61 -13.28 -4.74 -0.19
CA TRP A 61 -12.39 -3.70 0.35
C TRP A 61 -12.63 -2.31 -0.22
N GLY A 62 -13.29 -2.21 -1.38
CA GLY A 62 -13.60 -0.91 -1.99
C GLY A 62 -12.39 -0.11 -2.43
N LEU A 63 -11.21 -0.73 -2.57
CA LEU A 63 -10.00 -0.07 -3.03
C LEU A 63 -10.13 0.40 -4.48
N SER A 64 -9.59 1.59 -4.73
CA SER A 64 -9.39 2.21 -6.03
C SER A 64 -7.92 2.51 -6.27
N PRO A 65 -7.48 2.72 -7.52
CA PRO A 65 -6.10 3.13 -7.80
C PRO A 65 -5.70 4.42 -7.08
N ALA A 66 -6.63 5.35 -6.87
CA ALA A 66 -6.37 6.63 -6.21
C ALA A 66 -5.93 6.47 -4.74
N ASP A 67 -6.34 5.39 -4.06
CA ASP A 67 -5.97 5.13 -2.66
C ASP A 67 -4.46 4.90 -2.48
N PHE A 68 -3.78 4.47 -3.55
CA PHE A 68 -2.32 4.22 -3.56
C PHE A 68 -1.50 5.47 -3.86
N TYR A 69 -2.13 6.54 -4.35
CA TYR A 69 -1.49 7.78 -4.79
C TYR A 69 -2.21 9.00 -4.20
N PRO A 70 -2.01 9.31 -2.90
CA PRO A 70 -2.64 10.47 -2.30
C PRO A 70 -2.15 11.77 -2.98
N GLU A 71 -3.01 12.79 -3.06
CA GLU A 71 -2.72 14.10 -3.69
C GLU A 71 -1.35 14.67 -3.28
N SER A 72 -0.98 14.58 -2.01
CA SER A 72 0.33 15.04 -1.52
C SER A 72 1.54 14.41 -2.22
N VAL A 73 1.39 13.17 -2.72
CA VAL A 73 2.42 12.47 -3.49
C VAL A 73 2.41 12.93 -4.94
N ILE A 74 1.23 13.15 -5.50
CA ILE A 74 1.07 13.69 -6.85
C ILE A 74 1.67 15.11 -6.91
N ASP A 75 1.41 15.95 -5.91
CA ASP A 75 1.98 17.29 -5.80
C ASP A 75 3.49 17.25 -5.64
N ALA A 76 4.02 16.38 -4.78
CA ALA A 76 5.47 16.22 -4.64
C ALA A 76 6.16 15.79 -5.95
N LEU A 77 5.48 15.00 -6.80
CA LEU A 77 6.01 14.61 -8.12
C LEU A 77 5.92 15.74 -9.15
N ARG A 78 4.93 16.62 -9.06
CA ARG A 78 4.79 17.80 -9.93
C ARG A 78 5.85 18.86 -9.61
N GLU A 79 6.12 19.10 -8.33
CA GLU A 79 7.11 20.09 -7.87
C GLU A 79 8.56 19.63 -8.07
N ALA A 80 8.78 18.33 -8.31
CA ALA A 80 10.09 17.76 -8.62
C ALA A 80 10.43 17.80 -10.14
N GLY A 81 9.53 18.38 -10.95
CA GLY A 81 9.66 18.53 -12.41
C GLY A 81 10.45 19.76 -12.84
#